data_AF-A0A9C8L9C7-F1
#
_entry.id   AF-A0A9C8L9C7-F1
#
_cell.length_a   1.000
_cell.length_b   1.000
_cell.length_c   1.000
_cell.angle_alpha   90.00
_cell.angle_beta   90.00
_cell.angle_gamma   90.00
#
_symmetry.space_group_name_H-M   'P 1'
#
loop_
_entity.id
_entity.type
_entity.pdbx_description
1 polymer ?
#
loop_
_entity_poly.entity_id
_entity_poly.type
_entity_poly.pdbx_seq_one_letter_code
_entity_poly.pdbx_strand_id
1 'polypeptide(L)'
;MDRKQRSGLVGGLILVLLGVWFLAMQWVPGLRPWFSWPWIVIGVGIFLLMIGLLTGVPEMAVPACIVGGIGGLLYWQNATGNWESWRYAWTLIPGFVGVGVFLSGLLGEKPRKSMREGINLILVSLALFVVFSAFTGSPNLLGDYWPALLILWGLYLLIRPLFRSRGT
;
A
#
# COMPACT_ATOMS: atom_id res chain seq x y z
N MET A 1 -16.54 26.52 31.42
CA MET A 1 -16.45 25.79 30.15
C MET A 1 -15.78 24.46 30.42
N ASP A 2 -16.47 23.35 30.16
CA ASP A 2 -15.94 22.02 30.39
C ASP A 2 -14.77 21.70 29.45
N ARG A 3 -13.82 20.87 29.91
CA ARG A 3 -12.66 20.42 29.13
C ARG A 3 -13.07 19.80 27.78
N LYS A 4 -14.21 19.09 27.75
CA LYS A 4 -14.83 18.53 26.54
C LYS A 4 -15.30 19.61 25.55
N GLN A 5 -15.88 20.71 26.04
CA GLN A 5 -16.33 21.82 25.19
C GLN A 5 -15.15 22.57 24.58
N ARG A 6 -14.03 22.73 25.32
CA ARG A 6 -12.80 23.33 24.79
C ARG A 6 -12.15 22.46 23.70
N SER A 7 -12.07 21.15 23.90
CA SER A 7 -11.57 20.23 22.87
C SER A 7 -12.42 20.24 21.60
N GLY A 8 -13.75 20.32 21.74
CA GLY A 8 -14.67 20.44 20.59
C GLY A 8 -14.49 21.75 19.81
N LEU A 9 -14.33 22.88 20.52
CA LEU A 9 -14.09 24.19 19.90
C LEU A 9 -12.75 24.26 19.17
N VAL A 10 -11.68 23.72 19.77
CA VAL A 10 -10.35 23.68 19.13
C VAL A 10 -10.38 22.80 17.89
N GLY A 11 -11.00 21.62 17.96
CA GLY A 11 -11.16 20.74 16.79
C GLY A 11 -11.96 21.40 15.68
N GLY A 12 -13.08 22.05 16.01
CA GLY A 12 -13.89 22.81 15.06
C GLY A 12 -13.11 23.96 14.40
N LEU A 13 -12.35 24.73 15.19
CA LEU A 13 -11.52 25.81 14.68
C LEU A 13 -10.44 25.30 13.72
N ILE A 14 -9.76 24.19 14.05
CA ILE A 14 -8.77 23.56 13.18
C ILE A 14 -9.41 23.14 11.85
N LEU A 15 -10.60 22.51 11.89
CA LEU A 15 -11.32 22.10 10.69
C LEU A 15 -11.71 23.30 9.81
N VAL A 16 -12.18 24.41 10.42
CA VAL A 16 -12.50 25.65 9.69
C VAL A 16 -11.25 26.22 9.02
N LEU A 17 -10.14 26.32 9.74
CA LEU A 17 -8.88 26.83 9.18
C LEU A 17 -8.36 25.97 8.03
N LEU A 18 -8.41 24.64 8.18
CA LEU A 18 -8.05 23.70 7.11
C LEU A 18 -8.97 23.84 5.89
N GLY A 19 -10.28 23.98 6.11
CA GLY A 19 -11.25 24.19 5.05
C GLY A 19 -11.02 25.48 4.25
N VAL A 20 -10.79 26.60 4.96
CA VAL A 20 -10.47 27.90 4.34
C VAL A 20 -9.17 27.82 3.54
N TRP A 21 -8.15 27.14 4.08
CA TRP A 21 -6.88 26.93 3.41
C TRP A 21 -7.02 26.12 2.11
N PHE A 22 -7.74 25.00 2.14
CA PHE A 22 -7.99 24.19 0.94
C PHE A 22 -8.81 24.95 -0.12
N LEU A 23 -9.78 25.75 0.31
CA LEU A 23 -10.53 26.66 -0.58
C LEU A 23 -9.60 27.67 -1.26
N ALA A 24 -8.71 28.32 -0.50
CA ALA A 24 -7.75 29.27 -1.05
C ALA A 24 -6.83 28.63 -2.10
N MET A 25 -6.34 27.41 -1.86
CA MET A 25 -5.54 26.63 -2.82
C MET A 25 -6.30 26.29 -4.12
N GLN A 26 -7.61 26.10 -4.04
CA GLN A 26 -8.42 25.76 -5.22
C GLN A 26 -8.72 26.99 -6.08
N TRP A 27 -8.89 28.16 -5.46
CA TRP A 27 -9.34 29.40 -6.12
C TRP A 27 -8.20 30.34 -6.56
N VAL A 28 -7.02 30.27 -5.94
CA VAL A 28 -5.88 31.12 -6.31
C VAL A 28 -4.88 30.33 -7.18
N PRO A 29 -4.85 30.57 -8.51
CA PRO A 29 -3.83 29.99 -9.37
C PRO A 29 -2.45 30.55 -8.96
N GLY A 30 -1.60 29.67 -8.42
CA GLY A 30 -0.28 30.03 -7.86
C GLY A 30 -0.04 29.51 -6.45
N LEU A 31 -1.10 29.22 -5.67
CA LEU A 31 -0.99 28.59 -4.34
C LEU A 31 -0.96 27.06 -4.39
N ARG A 32 -1.12 26.45 -5.57
CA ARG A 32 -1.04 25.00 -5.73
C ARG A 32 0.41 24.54 -5.56
N PRO A 33 0.71 23.66 -4.59
CA PRO A 33 2.06 23.15 -4.42
C PRO A 33 2.52 22.38 -5.67
N TRP A 34 3.82 22.40 -5.94
CA TRP A 34 4.43 21.63 -7.04
C TRP A 34 4.39 20.11 -6.82
N PHE A 35 4.01 19.66 -5.61
CA PHE A 35 3.82 18.27 -5.26
C PHE A 35 2.32 17.95 -5.13
N SER A 36 1.92 16.81 -5.66
CA SER A 36 0.57 16.25 -5.47
C SER A 36 0.38 15.71 -4.05
N TRP A 37 -0.87 15.65 -3.59
CA TRP A 37 -1.21 15.14 -2.25
C TRP A 37 -0.70 13.72 -1.91
N PRO A 38 -0.51 12.76 -2.86
CA PRO A 38 0.04 11.45 -2.55
C PRO A 38 1.47 11.50 -1.99
N TRP A 39 2.22 12.58 -2.26
CA TRP A 39 3.54 12.79 -1.66
C TRP A 39 3.50 12.89 -0.14
N ILE A 40 2.40 13.39 0.43
CA ILE A 40 2.22 13.41 1.89
C ILE A 40 2.14 11.98 2.42
N VAL A 41 1.40 11.10 1.73
CA VAL A 41 1.26 9.69 2.11
C VAL A 41 2.60 8.96 1.99
N ILE A 42 3.33 9.16 0.89
CA ILE A 42 4.68 8.62 0.71
C ILE A 42 5.62 9.11 1.82
N GLY A 43 5.57 10.41 2.14
CA GLY A 43 6.37 11.02 3.20
C GLY A 43 6.10 10.39 4.57
N VAL A 44 4.84 10.09 4.90
CA VAL A 44 4.50 9.37 6.14
C VAL A 44 5.07 7.96 6.12
N GLY A 45 5.00 7.24 4.99
CA GLY A 45 5.60 5.91 4.86
C GLY A 45 7.12 5.92 5.09
N ILE A 46 7.82 6.87 4.48
CA ILE A 46 9.27 7.07 4.68
C ILE A 46 9.57 7.41 6.15
N PHE A 47 8.78 8.31 6.74
CA PHE A 47 8.93 8.71 8.13
C PHE A 47 8.77 7.51 9.09
N LEU A 48 7.79 6.64 8.87
CA LEU A 48 7.61 5.41 9.64
C LEU A 48 8.81 4.45 9.51
N LEU A 49 9.36 4.32 8.30
CA LEU A 49 10.55 3.49 8.07
C LEU A 49 11.75 4.05 8.82
N MET A 50 11.95 5.37 8.77
CA MET A 50 13.02 6.05 9.50
C MET A 50 12.87 5.85 11.01
N ILE A 51 11.66 5.95 11.56
CA ILE A 51 11.43 5.64 12.99
C ILE A 51 11.91 4.22 13.29
N GLY A 52 11.49 3.23 12.50
CA GLY A 52 11.90 1.84 12.69
C GLY A 52 13.41 1.63 12.69
N LEU A 53 14.12 2.30 11.76
CA LEU A 53 15.58 2.24 11.67
C LEU A 53 16.27 2.93 12.86
N LEU A 54 15.75 4.08 13.29
CA LEU A 54 16.32 4.87 14.39
C LEU A 54 16.06 4.24 15.76
N THR A 55 14.91 3.59 15.94
CA THR A 55 14.54 2.94 17.21
C THR A 55 14.96 1.48 17.28
N GLY A 56 15.48 0.91 16.20
CA GLY A 56 15.83 -0.51 16.13
C GLY A 56 14.61 -1.43 16.25
N VAL A 57 13.47 -1.02 15.67
CA VAL A 57 12.23 -1.80 15.63
C VAL A 57 11.92 -2.20 14.19
N PRO A 58 12.47 -3.35 13.72
CA PRO A 58 12.30 -3.84 12.34
C PRO A 58 10.84 -3.99 11.91
N GLU A 59 9.93 -4.25 12.84
CA GLU A 59 8.50 -4.45 12.59
C GLU A 59 7.82 -3.19 12.02
N MET A 60 8.40 -2.00 12.23
CA MET A 60 7.93 -0.74 11.64
C MET A 60 8.05 -0.71 10.12
N ALA A 61 8.83 -1.61 9.51
CA ALA A 61 8.86 -1.78 8.06
C ALA A 61 7.49 -2.17 7.49
N VAL A 62 6.64 -2.88 8.25
CA VAL A 62 5.29 -3.27 7.81
C VAL A 62 4.37 -2.06 7.61
N PRO A 63 4.07 -1.24 8.64
CA PRO A 63 3.24 -0.06 8.45
C PRO A 63 3.90 0.95 7.48
N ALA A 64 5.22 1.06 7.45
CA ALA A 64 5.92 1.92 6.49
C ALA A 64 5.66 1.50 5.04
N CYS A 65 5.77 0.21 4.73
CA CYS A 65 5.52 -0.32 3.38
C CYS A 65 4.05 -0.22 2.98
N ILE A 66 3.11 -0.45 3.90
CA ILE A 66 1.67 -0.27 3.62
C ILE A 66 1.40 1.18 3.23
N VAL A 67 1.82 2.13 4.05
CA VAL A 67 1.55 3.56 3.83
C VAL A 67 2.30 4.05 2.59
N GLY A 68 3.59 3.74 2.45
CA GLY A 68 4.40 4.13 1.30
C GLY A 68 3.91 3.49 -0.01
N GLY A 69 3.52 2.22 0.02
CA GLY A 69 2.97 1.51 -1.13
C GLY A 69 1.64 2.08 -1.60
N ILE A 70 0.72 2.37 -0.67
CA ILE A 70 -0.53 3.09 -0.96
C ILE A 70 -0.23 4.48 -1.53
N GLY A 71 0.72 5.21 -0.94
CA GLY A 71 1.17 6.51 -1.44
C GLY A 71 1.68 6.46 -2.89
N GLY A 72 2.49 5.44 -3.23
CA GLY A 72 2.98 5.22 -4.59
C GLY A 72 1.86 4.88 -5.59
N LEU A 73 0.89 4.08 -5.15
CA LEU A 73 -0.29 3.73 -5.96
C LEU A 73 -1.16 4.96 -6.23
N LEU A 74 -1.43 5.76 -5.20
CA LEU A 74 -2.17 7.03 -5.31
C LEU A 74 -1.42 8.05 -6.17
N TYR A 75 -0.08 8.10 -6.08
CA TYR A 75 0.73 8.95 -6.92
C TYR A 75 0.56 8.59 -8.40
N TRP A 76 0.66 7.30 -8.72
CA TRP A 76 0.46 6.80 -10.08
C TRP A 76 -0.97 7.09 -10.60
N GLN A 77 -2.00 6.88 -9.78
CA GLN A 77 -3.39 7.17 -10.15
C GLN A 77 -3.61 8.67 -10.37
N ASN A 78 -3.05 9.51 -9.50
CA ASN A 78 -3.14 10.96 -9.62
C ASN A 78 -2.41 11.49 -10.86
N ALA A 79 -1.28 10.87 -11.25
CA ALA A 79 -0.51 11.25 -12.43
C ALA A 79 -1.16 10.78 -13.75
N THR A 80 -1.77 9.60 -13.77
CA THR A 80 -2.38 9.01 -14.97
C THR A 80 -3.87 9.34 -15.13
N GLY A 81 -4.52 9.80 -14.06
CA GLY A 81 -5.98 9.95 -14.00
C GLY A 81 -6.75 8.62 -13.93
N ASN A 82 -6.06 7.47 -13.91
CA ASN A 82 -6.69 6.15 -13.90
C ASN A 82 -7.14 5.74 -12.49
N TRP A 83 -8.14 6.46 -11.96
CA TRP A 83 -8.78 6.14 -10.68
C TRP A 83 -9.63 4.87 -10.74
N GLU A 84 -10.07 4.48 -11.94
CA GLU A 84 -10.81 3.24 -12.19
C GLU A 84 -9.98 2.00 -11.83
N SER A 85 -8.65 2.08 -11.92
CA SER A 85 -7.76 0.99 -11.50
C SER A 85 -7.96 0.58 -10.04
N TRP A 86 -8.54 1.44 -9.19
CA TRP A 86 -8.85 1.11 -7.81
C TRP A 86 -9.72 -0.14 -7.67
N ARG A 87 -10.51 -0.52 -8.69
CA ARG A 87 -11.32 -1.76 -8.68
C ARG A 87 -10.49 -3.02 -8.43
N TYR A 88 -9.23 -3.02 -8.86
CA TYR A 88 -8.30 -4.15 -8.70
C TYR A 88 -7.01 -3.78 -7.95
N ALA A 89 -6.57 -2.52 -7.99
CA ALA A 89 -5.29 -2.11 -7.43
C ALA A 89 -5.21 -2.23 -5.89
N TRP A 90 -6.33 -2.18 -5.17
CA TRP A 90 -6.38 -2.40 -3.72
C TRP A 90 -5.84 -3.78 -3.30
N THR A 91 -5.91 -4.77 -4.19
CA THR A 91 -5.39 -6.13 -3.95
C THR A 91 -3.86 -6.18 -3.85
N LEU A 92 -3.15 -5.08 -4.15
CA LEU A 92 -1.71 -4.92 -3.93
C LEU A 92 -1.36 -4.66 -2.45
N ILE A 93 -2.32 -4.29 -1.61
CA ILE A 93 -2.08 -3.96 -0.20
C ILE A 93 -1.44 -5.12 0.59
N PRO A 94 -1.91 -6.38 0.49
CA PRO A 94 -1.23 -7.51 1.11
C PRO A 94 0.21 -7.71 0.60
N GLY A 95 0.50 -7.29 -0.63
CA GLY A 95 1.85 -7.32 -1.19
C GLY A 95 2.75 -6.29 -0.53
N PHE A 96 2.24 -5.09 -0.24
CA PHE A 96 2.95 -4.10 0.56
C PHE A 96 3.22 -4.60 1.99
N VAL A 97 2.27 -5.31 2.61
CA VAL A 97 2.50 -6.01 3.88
C VAL A 97 3.64 -7.01 3.72
N GLY A 98 3.62 -7.82 2.66
CA GLY A 98 4.66 -8.81 2.37
C GLY A 98 6.05 -8.20 2.19
N VAL A 99 6.16 -7.07 1.49
CA VAL A 99 7.42 -6.30 1.38
C VAL A 99 7.88 -5.84 2.76
N GLY A 100 6.98 -5.32 3.59
CA GLY A 100 7.29 -4.90 4.95
C GLY A 100 7.76 -6.05 5.84
N VAL A 101 7.13 -7.22 5.77
CA VAL A 101 7.55 -8.43 6.50
C VAL A 101 8.91 -8.92 6.01
N PHE A 102 9.15 -8.87 4.69
CA PHE A 102 10.44 -9.22 4.11
C PHE A 102 11.56 -8.29 4.60
N LEU A 103 11.33 -6.97 4.57
CA LEU A 103 12.27 -5.97 5.08
C LEU A 103 12.49 -6.09 6.59
N SER A 104 11.42 -6.30 7.36
CA SER A 104 11.51 -6.56 8.81
C SER A 104 12.39 -7.78 9.10
N GLY A 105 12.29 -8.83 8.28
CA GLY A 105 13.17 -10.00 8.36
C GLY A 105 14.64 -9.70 8.08
N LEU A 106 14.93 -8.83 7.09
CA LEU A 106 16.29 -8.41 6.76
C LEU A 106 16.92 -7.53 7.85
N LEU A 107 16.10 -6.72 8.52
CA LEU A 107 16.52 -5.80 9.57
C LEU A 107 16.54 -6.45 10.98
N GLY A 108 15.92 -7.62 11.14
CA GLY A 108 15.76 -8.30 12.44
C GLY A 108 16.45 -9.66 12.55
N GLU A 109 16.22 -10.36 13.66
CA GLU A 109 16.97 -11.58 14.03
C GLU A 109 16.48 -12.88 13.37
N LYS A 110 15.29 -12.89 12.75
CA LYS A 110 14.65 -14.09 12.18
C LYS A 110 14.44 -14.02 10.65
N PRO A 111 15.51 -13.83 9.86
CA PRO A 111 15.40 -13.49 8.43
C PRO A 111 14.69 -14.58 7.61
N ARG A 112 15.04 -15.87 7.80
CA ARG A 112 14.53 -16.96 6.95
C ARG A 112 13.01 -17.14 7.01
N LYS A 113 12.40 -17.02 8.20
CA LYS A 113 10.96 -17.21 8.36
C LYS A 113 10.19 -16.01 7.79
N SER A 114 10.59 -14.80 8.18
CA SER A 114 9.95 -13.56 7.74
C SER A 114 10.08 -13.36 6.23
N MET A 115 11.24 -13.63 5.62
CA MET A 115 11.40 -13.54 4.17
C MET A 115 10.45 -14.46 3.42
N ARG A 116 10.30 -15.72 3.88
CA ARG A 116 9.39 -16.67 3.25
C ARG A 116 7.93 -16.24 3.37
N GLU A 117 7.53 -15.75 4.54
CA GLU A 117 6.17 -15.24 4.76
C GLU A 117 5.90 -14.00 3.92
N GLY A 118 6.85 -13.06 3.85
CA GLY A 118 6.78 -11.86 3.03
C GLY A 118 6.64 -12.16 1.54
N ILE A 119 7.48 -13.06 1.01
CA ILE A 119 7.39 -13.51 -0.40
C ILE A 119 6.02 -14.14 -0.69
N ASN A 120 5.50 -14.97 0.22
CA ASN A 120 4.18 -15.58 0.01
C ASN A 120 3.08 -14.53 -0.08
N LEU A 121 3.12 -13.50 0.75
CA LEU A 121 2.16 -12.41 0.73
C LEU A 121 2.26 -11.59 -0.56
N ILE A 122 3.48 -11.29 -1.03
CA ILE A 122 3.71 -10.63 -2.32
C ILE A 122 3.12 -11.46 -3.45
N LEU A 123 3.41 -12.76 -3.47
CA LEU A 123 2.91 -13.70 -4.47
C LEU A 123 1.37 -13.75 -4.47
N VAL A 124 0.74 -13.97 -3.32
CA VAL A 124 -0.73 -14.00 -3.20
C VAL A 124 -1.34 -12.67 -3.66
N SER A 125 -0.75 -11.55 -3.27
CA SER A 125 -1.22 -10.22 -3.66
C SER A 125 -1.12 -9.98 -5.16
N LEU A 126 -0.02 -10.38 -5.80
CA LEU A 126 0.14 -10.29 -7.24
C LEU A 126 -0.89 -11.16 -7.98
N ALA A 127 -1.16 -12.36 -7.47
CA ALA A 127 -2.19 -13.21 -8.05
C ALA A 127 -3.59 -12.61 -7.91
N LEU A 128 -3.93 -12.08 -6.74
CA LEU A 128 -5.19 -11.36 -6.55
C LEU A 128 -5.28 -10.15 -7.49
N PHE A 129 -4.21 -9.38 -7.64
CA PHE A 129 -4.16 -8.26 -8.57
C PHE A 129 -4.42 -8.68 -10.00
N VAL A 130 -3.73 -9.71 -10.47
CA VAL A 130 -3.95 -10.30 -11.80
C VAL A 130 -5.41 -10.72 -11.97
N VAL A 131 -5.94 -11.51 -11.03
CA VAL A 131 -7.31 -12.02 -11.08
C VAL A 131 -8.31 -10.88 -11.13
N PHE A 132 -8.25 -9.94 -10.18
CA PHE A 132 -9.19 -8.81 -10.13
C PHE A 132 -9.04 -7.87 -11.33
N SER A 133 -7.82 -7.64 -11.82
CA SER A 133 -7.59 -6.78 -12.99
C SER A 133 -8.21 -7.37 -14.26
N ALA A 134 -8.17 -8.70 -14.40
CA ALA A 134 -8.81 -9.41 -15.49
C ALA A 134 -10.34 -9.35 -15.41
N PHE A 135 -10.92 -9.49 -14.21
CA PHE A 135 -12.37 -9.46 -14.03
C PHE A 135 -12.99 -8.05 -14.15
N THR A 136 -12.29 -7.00 -13.70
CA THR A 136 -12.94 -5.71 -13.36
C THR A 136 -12.55 -4.51 -14.19
N GLY A 137 -11.49 -4.54 -15.01
CA GLY A 137 -11.14 -3.32 -15.73
C GLY A 137 -9.79 -3.19 -16.41
N SER A 138 -9.30 -4.19 -17.16
CA SER A 138 -8.37 -3.86 -18.24
C SER A 138 -9.04 -4.08 -19.60
N PRO A 139 -9.22 -3.03 -20.42
CA PRO A 139 -9.75 -3.20 -21.76
C PRO A 139 -8.90 -4.07 -22.70
N ASN A 140 -7.64 -4.42 -22.34
CA ASN A 140 -6.75 -5.13 -23.28
C ASN A 140 -5.55 -5.88 -22.67
N LEU A 141 -5.34 -5.99 -21.35
CA LEU A 141 -4.10 -6.63 -20.82
C LEU A 141 -4.06 -8.15 -21.01
N LEU A 142 -5.20 -8.85 -20.96
CA LEU A 142 -5.27 -10.32 -21.02
C LEU A 142 -6.36 -10.88 -21.94
N GLY A 143 -7.34 -10.05 -22.36
CA GLY A 143 -8.47 -10.50 -23.19
C GLY A 143 -9.12 -11.78 -22.67
N ASP A 144 -9.41 -12.72 -23.57
CA ASP A 144 -9.98 -14.04 -23.26
C ASP A 144 -9.02 -15.02 -22.56
N TYR A 145 -7.72 -14.68 -22.44
CA TYR A 145 -6.68 -15.58 -21.92
C TYR A 145 -6.48 -15.51 -20.41
N TRP A 146 -7.27 -14.71 -19.68
CA TRP A 146 -7.22 -14.62 -18.22
C TRP A 146 -7.35 -15.96 -17.47
N PRO A 147 -8.08 -17.00 -17.95
CA PRO A 147 -8.14 -18.29 -17.26
C PRO A 147 -6.79 -19.00 -17.23
N ALA A 148 -5.88 -18.73 -18.17
CA ALA A 148 -4.55 -19.31 -18.19
C ALA A 148 -3.73 -18.92 -16.96
N LEU A 149 -3.89 -17.69 -16.45
CA LEU A 149 -3.20 -17.24 -15.24
C LEU A 149 -3.74 -17.92 -13.98
N LEU A 150 -5.05 -18.20 -13.93
CA LEU A 150 -5.63 -19.03 -12.85
C LEU A 150 -5.10 -20.45 -12.89
N ILE A 151 -4.94 -21.04 -14.08
CA ILE A 151 -4.36 -22.37 -14.25
C ILE A 151 -2.91 -22.38 -13.78
N LEU A 152 -2.09 -21.42 -14.22
CA LEU A 152 -0.68 -21.30 -13.79
C LEU A 152 -0.57 -21.06 -12.28
N TRP A 153 -1.45 -20.25 -11.70
CA TRP A 153 -1.49 -20.02 -10.26
C TRP A 153 -1.92 -21.27 -9.49
N GLY A 154 -2.96 -21.96 -9.97
CA GLY A 154 -3.41 -23.24 -9.43
C GLY A 154 -2.32 -24.30 -9.48
N LEU A 155 -1.62 -24.44 -10.61
CA LEU A 155 -0.47 -25.32 -10.75
C LEU A 155 0.64 -24.95 -9.77
N TYR A 156 0.99 -23.67 -9.64
CA TYR A 156 1.98 -23.21 -8.66
C TYR A 156 1.59 -23.59 -7.22
N LEU A 157 0.33 -23.39 -6.84
CA LEU A 157 -0.19 -23.76 -5.52
C LEU A 157 -0.21 -25.28 -5.29
N LEU A 158 -0.45 -26.09 -6.32
CA LEU A 158 -0.43 -27.55 -6.25
C LEU A 158 1.00 -28.12 -6.18
N ILE A 159 1.94 -27.47 -6.86
CA ILE A 159 3.34 -27.90 -6.94
C ILE A 159 4.13 -27.49 -5.69
N ARG A 160 3.80 -26.33 -5.10
CA ARG A 160 4.51 -25.78 -3.93
C ARG A 160 4.55 -26.72 -2.70
N PRO A 161 3.50 -27.49 -2.36
CA PRO A 161 3.54 -28.50 -1.30
C PRO A 161 4.38 -29.74 -1.66
N LEU A 162 4.43 -30.14 -2.94
CA LEU A 162 5.19 -31.31 -3.39
C LEU A 162 6.70 -31.11 -3.23
N PHE A 163 7.18 -29.87 -3.38
CA PHE A 163 8.57 -29.51 -3.11
C PHE A 163 8.85 -29.18 -1.64
N ARG A 164 7.83 -29.18 -0.77
CA ARG A 164 8.00 -29.09 0.68
C ARG A 164 8.35 -30.48 1.20
N SER A 165 9.52 -30.99 0.77
CA SER A 165 10.11 -32.20 1.32
C SER A 165 10.13 -32.11 2.83
N ARG A 166 9.67 -33.17 3.48
CA ARG A 166 9.64 -33.37 4.92
C ARG A 166 11.07 -33.23 5.47
N GLY A 167 11.45 -32.01 5.82
CA GLY A 167 12.49 -31.78 6.81
C GLY A 167 11.88 -31.99 8.18
N THR A 168 12.24 -33.12 8.79
CA THR A 168 12.08 -33.48 10.21
C THR A 168 12.33 -32.31 11.15
#